data_AF-A0A920PW95-F1
#
_entry.id   AF-A0A920PW95-F1
#
_cell.length_a   1.000
_cell.length_b   1.000
_cell.length_c   1.000
_cell.angle_alpha   90.00
_cell.angle_beta   90.00
_cell.angle_gamma   90.00
#
_symmetry.space_group_name_H-M   'P 1'
#
loop_
_entity.id
_entity.type
_entity.pdbx_description
1 polymer ?
#
loop_
_entity_poly.entity_id
_entity_poly.type
_entity_poly.pdbx_seq_one_letter_code
_entity_poly.pdbx_strand_id
1 'polypeptide(L)'
;MVDELKPVDVVLIPTGGRSTISVDQVYQTLQDLDAKIAIPMHYKTDGITVDLDPLDPFVLRMGLDQVQAQPRLVVSPANLGTDLRTVVMTSQGRPR
;
A
#
# COMPACT_ATOMS: atom_id res chain seq x y z
N MET A 1 -15.28 7.17 11.62
CA MET A 1 -13.98 7.45 12.25
C MET A 1 -12.83 7.52 11.25
N VAL A 2 -12.66 6.59 10.29
CA VAL A 2 -11.67 6.80 9.19
C VAL A 2 -12.22 7.67 8.06
N ASP A 3 -13.51 7.58 7.75
CA ASP A 3 -14.18 8.38 6.71
C ASP A 3 -14.10 9.90 6.92
N GLU A 4 -13.87 10.34 8.16
CA GLU A 4 -13.70 11.75 8.52
C GLU A 4 -12.41 12.35 7.94
N LEU A 5 -11.49 11.49 7.47
CA LEU A 5 -10.25 11.89 6.81
C LEU A 5 -10.42 12.12 5.31
N LYS A 6 -11.61 11.86 4.74
CA LYS A 6 -11.86 12.02 3.31
C LYS A 6 -11.80 13.49 2.86
N PRO A 7 -11.33 13.76 1.63
CA PRO A 7 -10.66 12.83 0.70
C PRO A 7 -9.17 12.67 1.03
N VAL A 8 -8.60 11.50 0.72
CA VAL A 8 -7.16 11.23 0.91
C VAL A 8 -6.47 11.03 -0.44
N ASP A 9 -5.49 11.88 -0.77
CA ASP A 9 -4.73 11.72 -2.01
C ASP A 9 -3.77 10.53 -1.96
N VAL A 10 -3.07 10.34 -0.83
CA VAL A 10 -2.05 9.31 -0.66
C VAL A 10 -2.19 8.65 0.70
N VAL A 11 -2.26 7.33 0.72
CA VAL A 11 -2.32 6.53 1.94
C VAL A 11 -1.21 5.48 1.98
N LEU A 12 -0.51 5.43 3.11
CA LEU A 12 0.41 4.35 3.43
C LEU A 12 -0.37 3.34 4.28
N ILE A 13 -0.47 2.10 3.80
CA ILE A 13 -1.37 1.11 4.40
C ILE A 13 -0.64 -0.21 4.71
N PRO A 14 -0.71 -0.73 5.94
CA PRO A 14 -0.08 -1.99 6.27
C PRO A 14 -0.80 -3.18 5.63
N THR A 15 -0.06 -4.10 5.02
CA THR A 15 -0.64 -5.25 4.29
C THR A 15 -0.14 -6.62 4.76
N GLY A 16 0.69 -6.69 5.80
CA GLY A 16 1.30 -7.93 6.29
C GLY A 16 0.41 -8.82 7.18
N GLY A 17 -0.87 -8.51 7.37
CA GLY A 17 -1.94 -9.40 7.86
C GLY A 17 -1.88 -9.96 9.29
N ARG A 18 -0.71 -10.07 9.93
CA ARG A 18 -0.55 -10.79 11.21
C ARG A 18 -0.68 -9.91 12.45
N SER A 19 -0.06 -8.74 12.40
CA SER A 19 -0.09 -7.72 13.46
C SER A 19 -0.82 -6.46 13.03
N THR A 20 -1.46 -6.49 11.85
CA THR A 20 -2.18 -5.37 11.24
C THR A 20 -3.50 -5.84 10.66
N ILE A 21 -4.25 -4.91 10.07
CA ILE A 21 -5.50 -5.20 9.36
C ILE A 21 -5.31 -6.24 8.24
N SER A 22 -6.35 -7.03 8.00
CA SER A 22 -6.41 -8.02 6.92
C SER A 22 -6.48 -7.35 5.54
N VAL A 23 -6.12 -8.08 4.49
CA VAL A 23 -6.14 -7.58 3.11
C VAL A 23 -7.54 -7.12 2.67
N ASP A 24 -8.61 -7.77 3.14
CA ASP A 24 -9.98 -7.32 2.85
C ASP A 24 -10.33 -6.01 3.56
N GLN A 25 -9.90 -5.86 4.82
CA GLN A 25 -10.05 -4.60 5.56
C GLN A 25 -9.25 -3.46 4.94
N VAL A 26 -8.07 -3.76 4.37
CA VAL A 26 -7.28 -2.80 3.59
C VAL A 26 -8.11 -2.28 2.42
N TYR A 27 -8.70 -3.17 1.62
CA TYR A 27 -9.50 -2.77 0.46
C TYR A 27 -10.73 -1.92 0.85
N GLN A 28 -11.41 -2.28 1.94
CA GLN A 28 -12.53 -1.47 2.44
C GLN A 28 -12.05 -0.09 2.90
N THR A 29 -10.93 -0.03 3.64
CA THR A 29 -10.34 1.24 4.12
C THR A 29 -9.97 2.17 2.96
N LEU A 30 -9.43 1.64 1.85
CA LEU A 30 -9.10 2.46 0.68
C LEU A 30 -10.33 3.10 0.05
N GLN A 31 -11.45 2.37 -0.02
CA GLN A 31 -12.73 2.91 -0.49
C GLN A 31 -13.31 3.92 0.51
N ASP A 32 -13.25 3.60 1.80
CA ASP A 32 -13.70 4.48 2.88
C ASP A 32 -12.86 5.77 2.96
N LEU A 33 -11.66 5.83 2.38
CA LEU A 33 -10.86 7.05 2.33
C LEU A 33 -10.96 7.81 1.00
N ASP A 34 -11.70 7.28 0.00
CA ASP A 34 -11.64 7.73 -1.39
C ASP A 34 -10.19 7.94 -1.87
N ALA A 35 -9.33 6.96 -1.55
CA ALA A 35 -7.90 7.09 -1.77
C ALA A 35 -7.55 7.11 -3.26
N LYS A 36 -6.63 7.99 -3.67
CA LYS A 36 -6.12 8.02 -5.07
C LYS A 36 -4.84 7.19 -5.23
N ILE A 37 -3.95 7.21 -4.25
CA ILE A 37 -2.72 6.41 -4.25
C ILE A 37 -2.63 5.58 -2.97
N ALA A 38 -2.49 4.27 -3.12
CA ALA A 38 -2.18 3.35 -2.04
C ALA A 38 -0.72 2.89 -2.10
N ILE A 39 0.00 3.03 -0.98
CA ILE A 39 1.37 2.55 -0.82
C ILE A 39 1.35 1.44 0.23
N PRO A 40 1.47 0.16 -0.16
CA PRO A 40 1.53 -0.93 0.80
C PRO A 40 2.82 -0.83 1.62
N MET A 41 2.72 -1.11 2.90
CA MET A 41 3.85 -1.18 3.83
C MET A 41 3.68 -2.35 4.79
N HIS A 42 4.69 -2.58 5.64
CA HIS A 42 4.62 -3.56 6.74
C HIS A 42 4.18 -4.97 6.30
N TYR A 43 4.73 -5.43 5.18
CA TYR A 43 4.61 -6.80 4.68
C TYR A 43 6.00 -7.47 4.71
N LYS A 44 6.05 -8.78 4.46
CA LYS A 44 7.30 -9.55 4.48
C LYS A 44 8.25 -9.09 3.37
N THR A 45 9.47 -8.72 3.76
CA THR A 45 10.58 -8.44 2.84
C THR A 45 11.82 -9.21 3.28
N ASP A 46 12.79 -9.33 2.37
CA ASP A 46 14.08 -9.95 2.68
C ASP A 46 14.76 -9.26 3.88
N GLY A 47 15.32 -10.06 4.79
CA GLY A 47 16.03 -9.58 5.98
C GLY A 47 15.16 -9.26 7.21
N ILE A 48 13.84 -9.42 7.13
CA ILE A 48 12.94 -9.27 8.29
C ILE A 48 12.66 -10.64 8.91
N THR A 49 12.86 -10.76 10.23
CA THR A 49 12.56 -11.98 11.02
C THR A 49 11.14 -11.98 11.62
N VAL A 50 10.47 -10.83 11.59
CA VAL A 50 9.07 -10.69 12.01
C VAL A 50 8.18 -11.48 11.07
N ASP A 51 7.25 -12.21 11.66
CA ASP A 51 6.31 -13.04 10.93
C ASP A 51 5.20 -12.18 10.33
N LEU A 52 5.32 -11.91 9.03
CA LEU A 52 4.41 -11.09 8.23
C LEU A 52 4.02 -11.85 6.97
N ASP A 53 2.87 -11.52 6.42
CA ASP A 53 2.44 -12.04 5.13
C ASP A 53 3.17 -11.34 3.97
N PRO A 54 3.44 -12.04 2.86
CA PRO A 54 4.03 -11.43 1.67
C PRO A 54 3.07 -10.42 1.05
N LEU A 55 3.56 -9.64 0.09
CA LEU A 55 2.77 -8.63 -0.60
C LEU A 55 1.75 -9.23 -1.60
N ASP A 56 2.00 -10.45 -2.07
CA ASP A 56 1.25 -11.09 -3.16
C ASP A 56 -0.27 -11.14 -2.96
N PRO A 57 -0.81 -11.46 -1.77
CA PRO A 57 -2.26 -11.46 -1.56
C PRO A 57 -2.90 -10.09 -1.75
N PHE A 58 -2.20 -9.01 -1.37
CA PHE A 58 -2.67 -7.64 -1.60
C PHE A 58 -2.64 -7.29 -3.09
N VAL A 59 -1.56 -7.63 -3.80
CA VAL A 59 -1.42 -7.42 -5.26
C VAL A 59 -2.55 -8.12 -6.01
N LEU A 60 -2.83 -9.37 -5.67
CA LEU A 60 -3.93 -10.15 -6.24
C LEU A 60 -5.28 -9.51 -5.92
N ARG A 61 -5.52 -9.09 -4.67
CA ARG A 61 -6.78 -8.44 -4.26
C ARG A 61 -7.05 -7.13 -4.99
N MET A 62 -5.99 -6.41 -5.34
CA MET A 62 -6.03 -5.16 -6.10
C MET A 62 -6.14 -5.38 -7.62
N GLY A 63 -6.11 -6.63 -8.10
CA GLY A 63 -6.21 -6.95 -9.52
C GLY A 63 -5.00 -6.50 -10.35
N LEU A 64 -3.81 -6.48 -9.74
CA LEU A 64 -2.57 -6.04 -10.37
C LEU A 64 -1.78 -7.26 -10.87
N ASP A 65 -1.32 -7.24 -12.13
CA ASP A 65 -0.58 -8.36 -12.72
C ASP A 65 0.86 -8.46 -12.22
N GLN A 66 1.61 -7.34 -12.28
CA GLN A 66 2.96 -7.23 -11.76
C GLN A 66 3.18 -5.81 -11.23
N VAL A 67 3.70 -5.71 -10.00
CA VAL A 67 4.02 -4.41 -9.42
C VAL A 67 5.53 -4.21 -9.38
N GLN A 68 5.99 -3.23 -10.15
CA GLN A 68 7.39 -2.85 -10.13
C GLN A 68 7.66 -1.89 -8.96
N ALA A 69 8.52 -2.31 -8.03
CA ALA A 69 8.92 -1.46 -6.93
C ALA A 69 9.79 -0.29 -7.44
N GLN A 70 9.53 0.91 -6.96
CA GLN A 70 10.29 2.11 -7.33
C GLN A 70 10.91 2.79 -6.10
N PRO A 71 12.10 3.41 -6.22
CA PRO A 71 12.78 4.03 -5.08
C PRO A 71 12.19 5.39 -4.69
N ARG A 72 11.36 5.99 -5.55
CA ARG A 72 10.80 7.33 -5.35
C ARG A 72 9.45 7.45 -6.03
N LEU A 73 8.51 8.13 -5.36
CA LEU A 73 7.26 8.60 -5.93
C LEU A 73 7.21 10.13 -5.82
N VAL A 74 6.82 10.82 -6.88
CA VAL A 74 6.56 12.27 -6.89
C VAL A 74 5.07 12.46 -7.13
N VAL A 75 4.39 13.14 -6.21
CA VAL A 75 2.95 13.39 -6.30
C VAL A 75 2.71 14.88 -6.53
N SER A 76 1.86 15.19 -7.52
CA SER A 76 1.38 16.54 -7.82
C SER A 76 -0.06 16.44 -8.33
N PRO A 77 -0.83 17.55 -8.31
CA PRO A 77 -2.18 17.55 -8.87
C PRO A 77 -2.24 17.08 -10.33
N ALA A 78 -1.18 17.33 -11.11
CA ALA A 78 -1.10 16.93 -12.51
C ALA A 78 -0.91 15.42 -12.72
N ASN A 79 -0.43 14.68 -11.71
CA ASN A 79 -0.09 13.26 -11.85
C ASN A 79 -0.83 12.33 -10.87
N LEU A 80 -1.76 12.88 -10.07
CA LEU A 80 -2.53 12.13 -9.08
C LEU A 80 -3.46 11.10 -9.73
N GLY A 81 -4.12 11.51 -10.82
CA GLY A 81 -5.16 10.71 -11.48
C GLY A 81 -6.47 10.70 -10.69
N THR A 82 -7.50 10.05 -11.25
CA THR A 82 -8.83 9.91 -10.64
C THR A 82 -9.06 8.53 -10.05
N ASP A 83 -8.40 7.52 -10.62
CA ASP A 83 -8.57 6.12 -10.25
C ASP A 83 -7.54 5.71 -9.22
N LEU A 84 -7.96 4.84 -8.29
CA LEU A 84 -7.06 4.28 -7.28
C LEU A 84 -5.93 3.51 -7.97
N ARG A 85 -4.70 3.93 -7.70
CA ARG A 85 -3.50 3.18 -8.11
C ARG A 85 -2.66 2.78 -6.93
N THR A 86 -2.04 1.61 -7.04
CA THR A 86 -1.10 1.09 -6.05
C THR A 86 0.32 1.39 -6.50
N VAL A 87 1.17 1.86 -5.60
CA VAL A 87 2.60 2.08 -5.88
C VAL A 87 3.44 1.38 -4.81
N VAL A 88 4.28 0.42 -5.23
CA VAL A 88 5.19 -0.29 -4.32
C VAL A 88 6.53 0.43 -4.26
N MET A 89 7.03 0.62 -3.05
CA MET A 89 8.30 1.30 -2.80
C MET A 89 9.44 0.30 -2.59
N THR A 90 10.60 0.59 -3.16
CA THR A 90 11.83 -0.16 -2.87
C THR A 90 12.41 0.29 -1.53
N SER A 91 12.77 -0.62 -0.64
CA SER A 91 13.50 -0.29 0.59
C SER A 91 14.84 0.37 0.25
N GLN A 92 15.08 1.57 0.79
CA GLN A 92 16.36 2.29 0.66
C GLN A 92 17.24 2.11 1.91
N GLY A 93 16.83 1.26 2.85
CA GLY A 93 17.60 0.98 4.06
C GLY A 93 18.91 0.28 3.71
N ARG A 94 19.99 0.63 4.42
CA ARG A 94 21.24 -0.13 4.33
C ARG A 94 20.96 -1.57 4.81
N PRO A 95 21.34 -2.62 4.05
CA PRO A 95 21.24 -3.98 4.55
C PRO A 95 22.04 -4.07 5.85
N ARG A 96 21.41 -4.60 6.90
CA ARG A 96 22.04 -4.82 8.20
C ARG A 96 22.96 -6.02 8.17
#